data_AF-A0A4U6TAE3-F1
#
_entry.id   AF-A0A4U6TAE3-F1
#
_cell.length_a   1.000
_cell.length_b   1.000
_cell.length_c   1.000
_cell.angle_alpha   90.00
_cell.angle_beta   90.00
_cell.angle_gamma   90.00
#
_symmetry.space_group_name_H-M   'P 1'
#
loop_
_entity.id
_entity.type
_entity.pdbx_description
1 polymer ?
#
loop_
_entity_poly.entity_id
_entity_poly.type
_entity_poly.pdbx_seq_one_letter_code
_entity_poly.pdbx_strand_id
1 'polypeptide(L)'
;MALESYNCELCIRQKRETAYHLFFRCNFAKACWRSIGITYVHTRPILNILEQLRRKLGTPFFMEIIILMEWSIWTTRNNWMFNNIDPLSLDCKRKFVSELKDLLLRIKSSHHSRLEEWIQSL
;
A
#
# COMPACT_ATOMS: atom_id res chain seq x y z
N MET A 1 -15.12 3.69 -22.61
CA MET A 1 -15.72 2.46 -22.03
C MET A 1 -16.59 2.87 -20.87
N ALA A 2 -17.88 2.51 -20.89
CA ALA A 2 -18.73 2.59 -19.71
C ALA A 2 -18.57 1.29 -18.91
N LEU A 3 -18.26 1.39 -17.62
CA LEU A 3 -18.25 0.24 -16.71
C LEU A 3 -19.63 0.08 -16.07
N GLU A 4 -20.00 -1.16 -15.76
CA GLU A 4 -21.25 -1.48 -15.04
C GLU A 4 -21.26 -0.91 -13.61
N SER A 5 -20.08 -0.83 -12.98
CA SER A 5 -19.89 -0.27 -11.65
C SER A 5 -18.57 0.51 -11.59
N TYR A 6 -18.60 1.61 -10.82
CA TYR A 6 -17.40 2.37 -10.43
C TYR A 6 -17.14 2.26 -8.93
N ASN A 7 -17.79 1.32 -8.25
CA ASN A 7 -17.65 1.14 -6.81
C ASN A 7 -16.44 0.27 -6.47
N CYS A 8 -15.91 0.46 -5.27
CA CYS A 8 -14.83 -0.34 -4.74
C CYS A 8 -15.38 -1.68 -4.26
N GLU A 9 -14.94 -2.74 -4.92
CA GLU A 9 -15.39 -4.11 -4.70
C GLU A 9 -14.92 -4.68 -3.36
N LEU A 10 -13.93 -4.04 -2.75
CA LEU A 10 -13.44 -4.36 -1.40
C LEU A 10 -14.19 -3.63 -0.29
N CYS A 11 -15.19 -2.82 -0.63
CA CYS A 11 -15.95 -2.02 0.32
C CYS A 11 -17.41 -2.42 0.38
N ILE A 12 -17.84 -2.93 1.55
CA ILE A 12 -19.25 -3.21 1.87
C ILE A 12 -20.15 -1.98 1.63
N ARG A 13 -19.60 -0.78 1.84
CA ARG A 13 -20.34 0.49 1.66
C ARG A 13 -20.48 0.93 0.20
N GLN A 14 -20.05 0.13 -0.78
CA GLN A 14 -20.21 0.40 -2.21
C GLN A 14 -19.79 1.84 -2.59
N LYS A 15 -18.66 2.29 -2.02
CA LYS A 15 -18.14 3.64 -2.27
C LYS A 15 -17.46 3.66 -3.63
N ARG A 16 -17.63 4.75 -4.39
CA ARG A 16 -16.90 4.98 -5.64
C ARG A 16 -15.40 4.77 -5.44
N GLU A 17 -14.81 3.92 -6.26
CA GLU A 17 -13.39 3.67 -6.29
C GLU A 17 -12.70 4.82 -7.02
N THR A 18 -11.96 5.60 -6.24
CA THR A 18 -11.03 6.61 -6.73
C THR A 18 -9.63 6.19 -6.28
N ALA A 19 -8.56 6.69 -6.91
CA ALA A 19 -7.20 6.40 -6.43
C ALA A 19 -7.04 6.71 -4.93
N TYR A 20 -7.63 7.81 -4.48
CA TYR A 20 -7.64 8.18 -3.09
C TYR A 20 -8.39 7.18 -2.20
N HIS A 21 -9.54 6.68 -2.65
CA HIS A 21 -10.27 5.65 -1.90
C HIS A 21 -9.49 4.33 -1.86
N LEU A 22 -9.05 3.87 -3.01
CA LEU A 22 -8.33 2.62 -3.23
C LEU A 22 -7.10 2.52 -2.32
N PHE A 23 -6.25 3.55 -2.30
CA PHE A 23 -4.97 3.49 -1.59
C PHE A 23 -5.04 3.95 -0.13
N PHE A 24 -6.03 4.78 0.24
CA PHE A 24 -6.02 5.46 1.54
C PHE A 24 -7.31 5.42 2.38
N ARG A 25 -8.49 5.18 1.79
CA ARG A 25 -9.76 5.21 2.56
C ARG A 25 -10.43 3.85 2.70
N CYS A 26 -10.21 2.95 1.76
CA CYS A 26 -10.71 1.58 1.80
C CYS A 26 -10.27 0.90 3.10
N ASN A 27 -11.14 0.10 3.71
CA ASN A 27 -10.81 -0.63 4.94
C ASN A 27 -9.67 -1.63 4.72
N PHE A 28 -9.65 -2.29 3.56
CA PHE A 28 -8.56 -3.15 3.14
C PHE A 28 -7.22 -2.38 3.11
N ALA A 29 -7.16 -1.26 2.37
CA ALA A 29 -5.95 -0.46 2.29
C ALA A 29 -5.46 0.03 3.65
N LYS A 30 -6.37 0.51 4.52
CA LYS A 30 -6.02 0.89 5.90
C LYS A 30 -5.45 -0.28 6.70
N ALA A 31 -5.94 -1.51 6.49
CA ALA A 31 -5.38 -2.69 7.12
C ALA A 31 -3.98 -3.01 6.58
N CYS A 32 -3.73 -2.86 5.28
CA CYS A 32 -2.40 -3.02 4.68
C CYS A 32 -1.38 -2.02 5.23
N TRP A 33 -1.75 -0.75 5.38
CA TRP A 33 -0.86 0.24 6.01
C TRP A 33 -0.59 -0.08 7.50
N ARG A 34 -1.62 -0.52 8.23
CA ARG A 34 -1.47 -0.92 9.64
C ARG A 34 -0.57 -2.15 9.81
N SER A 35 -0.53 -3.05 8.84
CA SER A 35 0.25 -4.29 8.91
C SER A 35 1.77 -4.02 8.94
N ILE A 36 2.19 -2.83 8.51
CA ILE A 36 3.57 -2.31 8.61
C ILE A 36 3.71 -1.21 9.68
N GLY A 37 2.77 -1.14 10.63
CA GLY A 37 2.79 -0.20 11.75
C GLY A 37 2.36 1.23 11.41
N ILE A 38 1.85 1.49 10.21
CA ILE A 38 1.50 2.84 9.76
C ILE A 38 0.01 3.13 9.90
N THR A 39 -0.28 4.26 10.53
CA THR A 39 -1.64 4.83 10.63
C THR A 39 -1.63 6.27 10.15
N TYR A 40 -2.76 6.79 9.69
CA TYR A 40 -2.89 8.20 9.27
C TYR A 40 -4.36 8.64 9.32
N VAL A 41 -4.57 9.95 9.25
CA VAL A 41 -5.92 10.53 9.24
C VAL A 41 -6.48 10.49 7.81
N HIS A 42 -7.25 9.42 7.51
CA HIS A 42 -7.82 9.12 6.19
C HIS A 42 -8.87 10.14 5.67
N THR A 43 -9.28 11.12 6.48
CA THR A 43 -10.18 12.21 6.07
C THR A 43 -9.43 13.41 5.48
N ARG A 44 -8.10 13.48 5.65
CA ARG A 44 -7.25 14.58 5.14
C ARG A 44 -7.03 14.48 3.62
N PRO A 45 -6.79 15.59 2.91
CA PRO A 45 -6.40 15.57 1.51
C PRO A 45 -5.22 14.61 1.25
N ILE A 46 -5.16 14.04 0.04
CA ILE A 46 -4.16 13.02 -0.33
C ILE A 46 -2.71 13.50 -0.09
N LEU A 47 -2.40 14.76 -0.44
CA LEU A 47 -1.07 15.35 -0.23
C LEU A 47 -0.70 15.39 1.26
N ASN A 48 -1.64 15.73 2.14
CA ASN A 48 -1.41 15.76 3.58
C ASN A 48 -1.27 14.34 4.17
N ILE A 49 -1.84 13.32 3.53
CA ILE A 49 -1.62 11.92 3.92
C ILE A 49 -0.22 11.50 3.50
N LEU A 50 0.19 11.77 2.26
CA LEU A 50 1.54 11.48 1.78
C LEU A 50 2.61 12.16 2.64
N GLU A 51 2.37 13.41 3.07
CA GLU A 51 3.26 14.12 3.98
C GLU A 51 3.32 13.45 5.37
N GLN A 52 2.18 13.01 5.91
CA GLN A 52 2.15 12.24 7.16
C GLN A 52 2.91 10.91 7.02
N LEU A 53 2.74 10.20 5.91
CA LEU A 53 3.44 8.94 5.64
C LEU A 53 4.95 9.17 5.58
N ARG A 54 5.41 10.18 4.83
CA ARG A 54 6.81 10.58 4.78
C ARG A 54 7.39 10.82 6.17
N ARG A 55 6.69 11.62 6.99
CA ARG A 55 7.14 11.96 8.35
C ARG A 55 7.18 10.74 9.27
N LYS A 56 6.18 9.85 9.18
CA LYS A 56 6.11 8.63 10.01
C LYS A 56 7.12 7.57 9.60
N LEU A 57 7.40 7.44 8.31
CA LEU A 57 8.41 6.53 7.79
C LEU A 57 9.81 6.99 8.23
N GLY A 58 10.11 8.28 8.11
CA GLY A 58 11.38 8.85 8.59
C GLY A 58 12.62 8.29 7.89
N THR A 59 12.45 7.59 6.76
CA THR A 59 13.55 6.99 5.98
C THR A 59 13.81 7.78 4.70
N PRO A 60 15.04 7.74 4.15
CA PRO A 60 15.33 8.39 2.87
C PRO A 60 14.64 7.70 1.67
N PHE A 61 14.15 6.46 1.85
CA PHE A 61 13.46 5.65 0.84
C PHE A 61 11.94 5.55 1.10
N PHE A 62 11.37 6.59 1.73
CA PHE A 62 9.94 6.62 2.06
C PHE A 62 9.05 6.53 0.82
N MET A 63 9.48 7.06 -0.32
CA MET A 63 8.72 7.03 -1.57
C MET A 63 8.59 5.62 -2.11
N GLU A 64 9.67 4.85 -2.07
CA GLU A 64 9.72 3.45 -2.50
C GLU A 64 8.76 2.61 -1.65
N ILE A 65 8.76 2.82 -0.34
CA ILE A 65 7.78 2.17 0.55
C ILE A 65 6.34 2.52 0.15
N ILE A 66 6.06 3.80 -0.13
CA ILE A 66 4.71 4.23 -0.49
C ILE A 66 4.28 3.58 -1.82
N ILE A 67 5.13 3.68 -2.84
CA ILE A 67 4.85 3.14 -4.18
C ILE A 67 4.65 1.62 -4.13
N LEU A 68 5.52 0.90 -3.42
CA LEU A 68 5.43 -0.56 -3.34
C LEU A 68 4.23 -1.03 -2.52
N MET A 69 3.83 -0.29 -1.49
CA MET A 69 2.61 -0.58 -0.74
C MET A 69 1.37 -0.32 -1.62
N GLU A 70 1.32 0.79 -2.34
CA GLU A 70 0.24 1.08 -3.30
C GLU A 70 0.17 0.01 -4.40
N TRP A 71 1.31 -0.40 -4.95
CA TRP A 71 1.40 -1.50 -5.92
C TRP A 71 0.86 -2.83 -5.35
N SER A 72 1.23 -3.16 -4.12
CA SER A 72 0.77 -4.37 -3.44
C SER A 72 -0.75 -4.32 -3.21
N ILE A 73 -1.28 -3.18 -2.77
CA ILE A 73 -2.73 -2.97 -2.60
C ILE A 73 -3.46 -3.14 -3.95
N TRP A 74 -2.95 -2.51 -5.01
CA TRP A 74 -3.54 -2.57 -6.35
C TRP A 74 -3.59 -4.00 -6.88
N THR A 75 -2.47 -4.70 -6.81
CA THR A 75 -2.37 -6.08 -7.32
C THR A 75 -3.21 -7.06 -6.51
N THR A 76 -3.27 -6.94 -5.18
CA THR A 76 -4.17 -7.76 -4.35
C THR A 76 -5.64 -7.48 -4.67
N ARG A 77 -6.03 -6.22 -4.85
CA ARG A 77 -7.40 -5.84 -5.28
C ARG A 77 -7.73 -6.42 -6.66
N ASN A 78 -6.78 -6.41 -7.59
CA ASN A 78 -6.99 -6.97 -8.92
C ASN A 78 -7.07 -8.50 -8.90
N ASN A 79 -6.33 -9.17 -8.02
CA ASN A 79 -6.45 -10.62 -7.83
C ASN A 79 -7.83 -11.02 -7.31
N TRP A 80 -8.43 -10.22 -6.42
CA TRP A 80 -9.83 -10.40 -6.05
C TRP A 80 -10.74 -10.28 -7.28
N MET A 81 -10.59 -9.21 -8.06
CA MET A 81 -11.46 -8.92 -9.20
C MET A 81 -11.37 -9.91 -10.36
N PHE A 82 -10.15 -10.32 -10.72
CA PHE A 82 -9.91 -11.07 -11.95
C PHE A 82 -9.66 -12.55 -11.70
N ASN A 83 -9.22 -12.91 -10.49
CA ASN A 83 -8.80 -14.27 -10.15
C ASN A 83 -9.60 -14.86 -8.97
N ASN A 84 -10.54 -14.11 -8.39
CA ASN A 84 -11.35 -14.51 -7.24
C ASN A 84 -10.51 -14.97 -6.03
N ILE A 85 -9.36 -14.32 -5.81
CA ILE A 85 -8.47 -14.59 -4.68
C ILE A 85 -8.80 -13.62 -3.55
N ASP A 86 -9.08 -14.17 -2.35
CA ASP A 86 -9.46 -13.36 -1.20
C ASP A 86 -8.39 -12.29 -0.85
N PRO A 87 -8.78 -11.02 -0.71
CA PRO A 87 -7.87 -9.91 -0.50
C PRO A 87 -7.51 -9.79 0.99
N LEU A 88 -6.60 -10.64 1.46
CA LEU A 88 -6.11 -10.58 2.83
C LEU A 88 -4.99 -9.52 2.97
N SER A 89 -5.08 -8.70 4.01
CA SER A 89 -4.04 -7.70 4.32
C SER A 89 -2.67 -8.32 4.60
N LEU A 90 -2.65 -9.58 5.07
CA LEU A 90 -1.42 -10.34 5.27
C LEU A 90 -0.76 -10.71 3.94
N ASP A 91 -1.52 -11.09 2.93
CA ASP A 91 -0.98 -11.42 1.60
C ASP A 91 -0.47 -10.17 0.89
N CYS A 92 -1.17 -9.04 1.06
CA CYS A 92 -0.65 -7.73 0.64
C CYS A 92 0.69 -7.41 1.31
N LYS A 93 0.84 -7.66 2.62
CA LYS A 93 2.10 -7.45 3.35
C LYS A 93 3.21 -8.38 2.83
N ARG A 94 2.91 -9.66 2.61
CA ARG A 94 3.89 -10.62 2.05
C ARG A 94 4.38 -10.19 0.68
N LYS A 95 3.45 -9.77 -0.19
CA LYS A 95 3.80 -9.23 -1.51
C LYS A 95 4.68 -7.99 -1.38
N PHE A 96 4.28 -7.03 -0.55
CA PHE A 96 5.05 -5.82 -0.27
C PHE A 96 6.49 -6.13 0.18
N VAL A 97 6.67 -7.07 1.12
CA VAL A 97 7.99 -7.51 1.58
C VAL A 97 8.80 -8.17 0.46
N SER A 98 8.15 -8.96 -0.40
CA SER A 98 8.81 -9.54 -1.58
C SER A 98 9.34 -8.46 -2.53
N GLU A 99 8.52 -7.46 -2.86
CA GLU A 99 8.91 -6.37 -3.75
C GLU A 99 10.03 -5.51 -3.16
N LEU A 100 10.06 -5.34 -1.84
CA LEU A 100 11.17 -4.67 -1.14
C LEU A 100 12.48 -5.46 -1.19
N LYS A 101 12.40 -6.79 -1.10
CA LYS A 101 13.58 -7.64 -1.29
C LYS A 101 14.13 -7.53 -2.71
N ASP A 102 13.28 -7.42 -3.71
CA ASP A 102 13.71 -7.16 -5.09
C ASP A 102 14.32 -5.76 -5.24
N LEU A 103 13.81 -4.78 -4.49
CA LEU A 103 14.38 -3.43 -4.47
C LEU A 103 15.81 -3.40 -3.88
N LEU A 104 16.15 -4.28 -2.92
CA LEU A 104 17.52 -4.36 -2.38
C LEU A 104 18.57 -4.58 -3.48
N LEU A 105 18.22 -5.29 -4.55
CA LEU A 105 19.11 -5.55 -5.69
C LEU A 105 19.36 -4.32 -6.56
N ARG A 106 18.56 -3.25 -6.42
CA ARG A 106 18.58 -2.07 -7.30
C ARG A 106 18.76 -0.74 -6.55
N ILE A 107 18.61 -0.76 -5.23
CA ILE A 107 18.74 0.44 -4.42
C ILE A 107 20.19 0.92 -4.38
N LYS A 108 20.39 2.22 -4.16
CA LYS A 108 21.72 2.79 -3.92
C LYS A 108 22.38 2.07 -2.75
N SER A 109 23.67 1.76 -2.89
CA SER A 109 24.47 1.09 -1.85
C SER A 109 24.39 1.79 -0.49
N SER A 110 24.32 3.13 -0.47
CA SER A 110 24.19 3.92 0.76
C SER A 110 22.86 3.72 1.51
N HIS A 111 21.83 3.16 0.88
CA HIS A 111 20.54 2.86 1.51
C HIS A 111 20.33 1.37 1.76
N HIS A 112 21.18 0.49 1.22
CA HIS A 112 20.98 -0.96 1.24
C HIS A 112 20.83 -1.50 2.67
N SER A 113 21.82 -1.28 3.54
CA SER A 113 21.79 -1.77 4.93
C SER A 113 20.59 -1.24 5.70
N ARG A 114 20.25 0.05 5.52
CA ARG A 114 19.10 0.66 6.21
C ARG A 114 17.76 0.08 5.74
N LEU A 115 17.64 -0.24 4.44
CA LEU A 115 16.44 -0.87 3.91
C LEU A 115 16.33 -2.33 4.40
N GLU A 116 17.44 -3.06 4.43
CA GLU A 116 17.49 -4.44 4.91
C GLU A 116 17.10 -4.54 6.39
N GLU A 117 17.67 -3.70 7.25
CA GLU A 117 17.28 -3.57 8.66
C GLU A 117 15.79 -3.23 8.81
N TRP A 118 15.29 -2.32 7.97
CA TRP A 118 13.89 -1.94 8.00
C TRP A 118 12.97 -3.11 7.64
N ILE A 119 13.31 -3.88 6.60
CA ILE A 119 12.55 -5.10 6.20
C ILE A 119 12.53 -6.13 7.33
N GLN A 120 13.65 -6.33 8.03
CA GLN A 120 13.74 -7.26 9.16
C GLN A 120 12.89 -6.83 10.37
N SER A 121 12.59 -5.54 10.49
CA SER A 121 11.74 -5.00 11.57
C SER A 121 10.22 -5.12 11.34
N LEU A 122 9.80 -5.52 10.14
CA LEU A 122 8.39 -5.63 9.74
C LEU A 122 7.73 -6.95 10.16
#